data_AF-A0A937Q5X7-F1
#
_entry.id   AF-A0A937Q5X7-F1
#
_cell.length_a   1.000
_cell.length_b   1.000
_cell.length_c   1.000
_cell.angle_alpha   90.00
_cell.angle_beta   90.00
_cell.angle_gamma   90.00
#
_symmetry.space_group_name_H-M   'P 1'
#
loop_
_entity.id
_entity.type
_entity.pdbx_description
1 polymer ?
#
loop_
_entity_poly.entity_id
_entity_poly.type
_entity_poly.pdbx_seq_one_letter_code
_entity_poly.pdbx_strand_id
1 'polypeptide(L)' 'MTVTDGRSLALFYCQNVPESGEKERQALEKKYGGLIHLFPLPCSGRLDSVHLLTALEDLADAAYLNIPPLPL' A
#
# COMPACT_ATOMS: atom_id res chain seq x y z
N MET A 1 20.69 3.34 10.83
CA MET A 1 19.90 4.57 11.06
C MET A 1 18.86 4.65 9.96
N THR A 2 17.61 4.27 10.22
CA THR A 2 16.51 4.48 9.26
C THR A 2 15.94 5.86 9.51
N VAL A 3 16.22 6.77 8.60
CA VAL A 3 15.67 8.13 8.59
C VAL A 3 14.18 8.02 8.27
N THR A 4 13.32 8.17 9.26
CA THR A 4 11.89 8.50 9.07
C THR A 4 11.77 10.00 8.85
N ASP A 5 12.19 10.44 7.67
CA ASP A 5 11.75 11.72 7.11
C ASP A 5 10.26 11.55 6.77
N GLY A 6 9.41 12.54 6.99
CA GLY A 6 7.94 12.45 6.94
C GLY A 6 7.33 12.18 5.56
N ARG A 7 7.79 11.14 4.87
CA ARG A 7 7.43 10.77 3.50
C ARG A 7 6.12 10.00 3.50
N SER A 8 5.20 10.42 2.63
CA SER A 8 3.94 9.72 2.43
C SER A 8 4.15 8.52 1.50
N LEU A 9 3.57 7.39 1.85
CA LEU A 9 3.72 6.12 1.14
C LEU A 9 2.37 5.65 0.62
N ALA A 10 2.32 5.27 -0.66
CA ALA A 10 1.20 4.54 -1.24
C ALA A 10 1.49 3.04 -1.22
N LEU A 11 0.69 2.28 -0.50
CA LEU A 11 0.87 0.84 -0.30
C LEU A 11 -0.31 0.08 -0.94
N PHE A 12 -0.03 -0.60 -2.05
CA PHE A 12 -0.98 -1.46 -2.74
C PHE A 12 -0.88 -2.89 -2.20
N TYR A 13 -2.01 -3.47 -1.79
CA TYR A 13 -2.01 -4.80 -1.16
C TYR A 13 -3.15 -5.69 -1.66
N CYS A 14 -2.91 -7.01 -1.66
CA CYS A 14 -3.90 -8.01 -2.01
C CYS A 14 -4.92 -8.18 -0.86
N GLN A 15 -6.22 -8.21 -1.16
CA GLN A 15 -7.27 -8.51 -0.18
C GLN A 15 -7.47 -10.00 0.10
N ASN A 16 -6.79 -10.87 -0.65
CA ASN A 16 -6.91 -12.32 -0.52
C ASN A 16 -5.79 -12.93 0.34
N VAL A 17 -5.24 -12.15 1.28
CA VAL A 17 -4.27 -12.62 2.28
C VAL A 17 -4.84 -12.46 3.69
N PRO A 18 -4.37 -13.22 4.68
CA PRO A 18 -4.77 -13.00 6.06
C PRO A 18 -4.50 -11.55 6.49
N GLU A 19 -5.33 -11.01 7.38
CA GLU A 19 -5.15 -9.68 7.98
C GLU A 19 -5.20 -8.50 6.97
N SER A 20 -5.80 -8.68 5.80
CA SER A 20 -5.99 -7.64 4.78
C SER A 20 -7.37 -6.99 4.79
N GLY A 21 -8.10 -7.09 5.90
CA GLY A 21 -9.44 -6.55 6.02
C GLY A 21 -9.47 -5.03 6.17
N GLU A 22 -10.67 -4.48 6.08
CA GLU A 22 -10.89 -3.03 6.19
C GLU A 22 -10.54 -2.49 7.59
N LYS A 23 -10.76 -3.29 8.65
CA LYS A 23 -10.44 -2.89 10.02
C LYS A 23 -8.94 -2.74 10.22
N GLU A 24 -8.18 -3.67 9.66
CA GLU A 24 -6.72 -3.70 9.71
C GLU A 24 -6.17 -2.50 8.92
N ARG A 25 -6.72 -2.23 7.73
CA ARG A 25 -6.38 -1.05 6.91
C ARG A 25 -6.56 0.25 7.70
N GLN A 26 -7.75 0.49 8.24
CA GLN A 26 -8.06 1.71 9.00
C GLN A 26 -7.20 1.84 10.27
N ALA A 27 -6.94 0.73 10.96
CA ALA A 27 -6.08 0.73 12.14
C ALA A 27 -4.65 1.15 11.80
N LEU A 28 -4.12 0.69 10.66
CA LEU A 28 -2.79 1.06 10.18
C LEU A 28 -2.74 2.54 9.76
N GLU A 29 -3.68 3.02 8.93
CA GLU A 29 -3.72 4.43 8.54
C GLU A 29 -3.85 5.37 9.74
N LYS A 30 -4.68 5.01 10.72
CA LYS A 30 -4.80 5.78 11.97
C LYS A 30 -3.50 5.76 12.78
N LYS A 31 -2.80 4.62 12.83
CA LYS A 31 -1.57 4.45 13.61
C LYS A 31 -0.41 5.27 13.05
N TYR A 32 -0.25 5.28 11.73
CA TYR A 32 0.88 5.95 11.07
C TYR A 32 0.57 7.39 10.64
N GLY A 33 -0.68 7.85 10.81
CA GLY A 33 -1.12 9.13 10.27
C GLY A 33 -1.06 9.12 8.75
N GLY A 34 -1.37 10.23 8.09
CA GLY A 34 -1.32 10.37 6.62
C GLY A 34 0.05 10.13 5.96
N LEU A 35 1.02 9.56 6.68
CA LEU A 35 2.27 9.04 6.13
C LEU A 35 2.07 7.74 5.36
N ILE A 36 0.96 7.03 5.56
CA ILE A 36 0.64 5.87 4.72
C ILE A 36 -0.79 5.95 4.19
N HIS A 37 -0.94 5.52 2.95
CA HIS A 37 -2.20 5.38 2.26
C HIS A 37 -2.29 3.96 1.69
N LEU A 38 -3.26 3.19 2.17
CA LEU A 38 -3.40 1.78 1.83
C LEU A 38 -4.48 1.58 0.77
N PHE A 39 -4.08 1.06 -0.39
CA PHE A 39 -4.95 0.81 -1.53
C PHE A 39 -5.22 -0.69 -1.67
N PRO A 40 -6.44 -1.16 -1.34
CA PRO A 40 -6.79 -2.56 -1.52
C PRO A 40 -6.94 -2.92 -3.00
N LEU A 41 -6.37 -4.07 -3.36
CA LEU A 41 -6.56 -4.71 -4.67
C LEU A 41 -7.26 -6.06 -4.48
N PRO A 42 -8.14 -6.47 -5.41
CA PRO A 42 -8.76 -7.80 -5.34
C PRO A 42 -7.71 -8.93 -5.36
N CYS A 43 -6.62 -8.75 -6.13
CA CYS A 43 -5.38 -9.52 -6.07
C CYS A 43 -4.25 -8.67 -6.69
N SER A 44 -2.99 -8.93 -6.31
CA SER A 44 -1.83 -8.15 -6.78
C SER A 44 -1.65 -8.15 -8.30
N GLY A 45 -2.10 -9.20 -9.00
CA GLY A 45 -2.07 -9.29 -10.47
C GLY A 45 -2.99 -8.32 -11.21
N ARG A 46 -3.80 -7.52 -10.50
CA ARG A 46 -4.70 -6.52 -11.10
C ARG A 46 -4.17 -5.10 -11.04
N LEU A 47 -2.91 -4.92 -10.64
CA LEU A 47 -2.25 -3.63 -10.64
C LEU A 47 -1.66 -3.34 -12.03
N ASP A 48 -2.07 -2.22 -12.62
CA ASP A 48 -1.43 -1.65 -13.82
C ASP A 48 -0.53 -0.47 -13.44
N SER A 49 0.50 -0.20 -14.24
CA SER A 49 1.46 0.90 -14.08
C SER A 49 0.79 2.25 -13.84
N VAL A 50 -0.36 2.51 -14.47
CA VAL A 50 -1.10 3.77 -14.29
C VAL A 50 -1.43 4.03 -12.81
N HIS A 51 -1.77 3.00 -12.03
CA HIS A 51 -2.11 3.16 -10.61
C HIS A 51 -0.91 3.57 -9.77
N LEU A 52 0.27 3.03 -10.08
CA LEU A 52 1.52 3.40 -9.42
C LEU A 52 1.91 4.84 -9.75
N LEU A 53 1.82 5.20 -11.03
CA LEU A 53 2.17 6.55 -11.50
C LEU A 53 1.24 7.60 -10.89
N THR A 54 -0.08 7.38 -10.91
CA THR A 54 -1.03 8.30 -10.28
C THR A 54 -0.77 8.47 -8.77
N ALA A 55 -0.43 7.38 -8.05
CA ALA A 55 -0.13 7.48 -6.63
C ALA A 55 1.13 8.31 -6.34
N LEU A 56 2.14 8.23 -7.21
CA LEU A 56 3.36 9.02 -7.11
C LEU A 56 3.14 10.50 -7.50
N GLU A 57 2.25 10.75 -8.45
CA GLU A 57 1.94 12.12 -8.90
C GLU A 57 1.13 12.89 -7.86
N ASP A 58 0.14 12.26 -7.23
CA ASP A 58 -0.87 12.97 -6.44
C ASP A 58 -0.69 12.89 -4.91
N LEU A 59 -0.02 11.84 -4.41
CA LEU A 59 -0.24 11.42 -3.01
C LEU A 59 1.03 11.04 -2.25
N ALA A 60 1.99 10.37 -2.90
CA ALA A 60 3.06 9.67 -2.21
C ALA A 60 4.45 9.94 -2.79
N ASP A 61 5.43 10.05 -1.91
CA ASP A 61 6.85 10.10 -2.29
C ASP A 61 7.36 8.74 -2.80
N ALA A 62 6.67 7.65 -2.44
CA ALA A 62 6.97 6.32 -2.92
C ALA A 62 5.73 5.42 -2.97
N ALA A 63 5.70 4.52 -3.94
CA ALA A 63 4.65 3.52 -4.14
C ALA A 63 5.22 2.10 -4.05
N TYR A 64 4.56 1.23 -3.28
CA TYR A 64 4.95 -0.17 -3.09
C TYR A 64 3.79 -1.09 -3.38
N LEU A 65 4.07 -2.22 -4.05
CA LEU A 65 3.14 -3.33 -4.24
C LEU A 65 3.57 -4.50 -3.34
N ASN A 66 2.67 -4.93 -2.44
CA ASN A 66 2.82 -6.18 -1.73
C ASN A 66 2.32 -7.34 -2.60
N ILE A 67 3.24 -8.22 -2.99
CA ILE A 67 2.96 -9.47 -3.68
C ILE A 67 2.98 -10.63 -2.67
N PRO A 68 1.88 -11.42 -2.56
CA PRO A 68 1.91 -12.64 -1.77
C PRO A 68 2.97 -13.62 -2.34
N PRO A 69 3.48 -14.54 -1.51
CA PRO A 69 4.43 -15.55 -1.98
C PRO A 69 3.83 -16.30 -3.17
N LEU A 70 4.58 -16.34 -4.27
CA LEU A 70 4.19 -17.14 -5.44
C LEU A 70 4.12 -18.61 -5.02
N PRO A 71 3.07 -19.35 -5.41
CA PRO A 71 3.08 -20.80 -5.27
C PRO A 71 4.20 -21.34 -6.18
N LEU A 72 5.25 -21.89 -5.56
CA LEU A 72 6.29 -22.67 -6.25
C LEU A 72 5.76 -24.06 -6.61
#